data_AF-A0A920VX63-F1
#
_entry.id   AF-A0A920VX63-F1
#
_cell.length_a   1.000
_cell.length_b   1.000
_cell.length_c   1.000
_cell.angle_alpha   90.00
_cell.angle_beta   90.00
_cell.angle_gamma   90.00
#
_symmetry.space_group_name_H-M   'P 1'
#
loop_
_entity.id
_entity.type
_entity.pdbx_description
1 polymer ?
#
loop_
_entity_poly.entity_id
_entity_poly.type
_entity_poly.pdbx_seq_one_letter_code
_entity_poly.pdbx_strand_id
1 'polypeptide(L)'
;MEAHFQDTVKGGQWLNDQELAWKMVSEAPGRVLELENRAGCFFDRNPDGTIHQKPFAGQSFDRTVHKGDLTGIEIINRLSEQVAAMENVTIGEEIRAVDLLFDRSGQKVSGALLIDIRHGEFIVVQARAVLLPTGGGPTMYKITAPCQDKTCDGIAMGFRAGATLMDMEMVQFHPTGLLAGNSMISGTVLEEGLRGAGAYLINGKGERYMHRYDQREERATRDVVSRSSFLEIMAGRGSPEGGVYLDASHLGEEFVMKNFRGMSLRCSDVGYDLPNAPVVVSPTAHFMMGGLRIDTDCRTDLEGLFTAGEDAAGVHGANRLGGMAWLNQLCLAELPVM
;
A
#
# COMPACT_ATOMS: atom_id res chain seq x y z
N MET A 1 11.54 -11.38 -15.05
CA MET A 1 11.42 -12.09 -13.75
C MET A 1 12.64 -11.83 -12.88
N GLU A 2 13.84 -12.23 -13.30
CA GLU A 2 15.09 -12.02 -12.53
C GLU A 2 15.33 -10.56 -12.10
N ALA A 3 15.23 -9.61 -13.04
CA ALA A 3 15.39 -8.19 -12.71
C ALA A 3 14.33 -7.69 -11.70
N HIS A 4 13.11 -8.23 -11.75
CA HIS A 4 12.05 -7.88 -10.79
C HIS A 4 12.39 -8.42 -9.39
N PHE A 5 12.84 -9.67 -9.29
CA PHE A 5 13.29 -10.25 -8.03
C PHE A 5 14.46 -9.47 -7.42
N GLN A 6 15.49 -9.17 -8.22
CA GLN A 6 16.65 -8.43 -7.74
C GLN A 6 16.28 -7.03 -7.22
N ASP A 7 15.41 -6.31 -7.92
CA ASP A 7 14.92 -5.02 -7.46
C ASP A 7 14.16 -5.14 -6.13
N THR A 8 13.29 -6.15 -6.00
CA THR A 8 12.51 -6.41 -4.77
C THR A 8 13.42 -6.68 -3.58
N VAL A 9 14.40 -7.58 -3.74
CA VAL A 9 15.34 -7.95 -2.66
C VAL A 9 16.25 -6.79 -2.28
N LYS A 10 16.79 -6.06 -3.28
CA LYS A 10 17.59 -4.85 -3.02
C LYS A 10 16.74 -3.75 -2.36
N GLY A 11 15.50 -3.59 -2.81
CA GLY A 11 14.54 -2.63 -2.28
C GLY A 11 14.25 -2.86 -0.81
N GLY A 12 14.00 -4.11 -0.41
CA GLY A 12 13.77 -4.52 0.97
C GLY A 12 15.03 -4.69 1.82
N GLN A 13 16.18 -4.20 1.35
CA GLN A 13 17.46 -4.22 2.07
C GLN A 13 17.94 -5.62 2.46
N TRP A 14 17.62 -6.63 1.63
CA TRP A 14 17.98 -8.04 1.87
C TRP A 14 17.34 -8.67 3.12
N LEU A 15 16.36 -7.99 3.73
CA LEU A 15 15.57 -8.53 4.84
C LEU A 15 14.40 -9.40 4.35
N ASN A 16 14.08 -9.33 3.05
CA ASN A 16 13.00 -10.10 2.45
C ASN A 16 13.20 -11.60 2.68
N ASP A 17 12.11 -12.31 2.94
CA ASP A 17 12.04 -13.74 2.67
C ASP A 17 12.09 -13.93 1.14
N GLN A 18 13.18 -14.54 0.68
CA GLN A 18 13.46 -14.65 -0.75
C GLN A 18 12.56 -15.69 -1.44
N GLU A 19 12.03 -16.68 -0.72
CA GLU A 19 11.08 -17.64 -1.29
C GLU A 19 9.73 -16.96 -1.51
N LEU A 20 9.26 -16.18 -0.53
CA LEU A 20 8.04 -15.36 -0.66
C LEU A 20 8.18 -14.31 -1.77
N ALA A 21 9.30 -13.60 -1.81
CA ALA A 21 9.57 -12.60 -2.85
C ALA A 21 9.64 -13.24 -4.25
N TRP A 22 10.23 -14.43 -4.37
CA TRP A 22 10.29 -15.17 -5.64
C TRP A 22 8.90 -15.62 -6.09
N LYS A 23 8.10 -16.22 -5.20
CA LYS A 23 6.71 -16.63 -5.49
C LYS A 23 5.91 -15.45 -6.04
N MET A 24 5.89 -14.33 -5.32
CA MET A 24 5.20 -13.10 -5.75
C MET A 24 5.66 -12.64 -7.15
N VAL A 25 6.97 -12.57 -7.38
CA VAL A 25 7.52 -12.10 -8.67
C VAL A 25 7.19 -13.06 -9.81
N SER A 26 7.17 -14.37 -9.54
CA SER A 26 6.90 -15.40 -10.53
C SER A 26 5.43 -15.48 -10.93
N GLU A 27 4.51 -15.24 -10.00
CA GLU A 27 3.07 -15.30 -10.23
C GLU A 27 2.49 -13.98 -10.77
N ALA A 28 3.15 -12.85 -10.52
CA ALA A 28 2.65 -11.52 -10.88
C ALA A 28 2.16 -11.40 -12.35
N PRO A 29 2.88 -11.89 -13.37
CA PRO A 29 2.39 -11.82 -14.76
C PRO A 29 1.08 -12.58 -14.96
N GLY A 30 0.93 -13.76 -14.35
CA GLY A 30 -0.29 -14.56 -14.41
C GLY A 30 -1.46 -13.86 -13.75
N ARG A 31 -1.24 -13.25 -12.58
CA ARG A 31 -2.27 -12.50 -11.84
C ARG A 31 -2.74 -11.26 -12.60
N VAL A 32 -1.84 -10.53 -13.27
CA VAL A 32 -2.22 -9.39 -14.12
C VAL A 32 -3.12 -9.84 -15.28
N LEU A 33 -2.77 -10.96 -15.94
CA LEU A 33 -3.59 -11.51 -17.01
C LEU A 33 -4.94 -12.02 -16.51
N GLU A 34 -5.00 -12.55 -15.29
CA GLU A 34 -6.25 -12.95 -14.66
C GLU A 34 -7.15 -11.76 -14.34
N LEU A 35 -6.60 -10.67 -13.80
CA LEU A 35 -7.36 -9.43 -13.57
C LEU A 35 -7.97 -8.91 -14.87
N GLU A 36 -7.20 -8.93 -15.96
CA GLU A 36 -7.69 -8.46 -17.25
C GLU A 36 -8.75 -9.41 -17.86
N ASN A 37 -8.43 -10.71 -17.95
CA ASN A 37 -9.24 -11.65 -18.72
C ASN A 37 -10.43 -12.23 -17.94
N ARG A 38 -10.33 -12.34 -16.61
CA ARG A 38 -11.37 -12.93 -15.76
C ARG A 38 -12.12 -11.88 -14.96
N ALA A 39 -11.41 -10.98 -14.28
CA ALA A 39 -12.07 -9.94 -13.48
C ALA A 39 -12.59 -8.78 -14.33
N GLY A 40 -12.05 -8.58 -15.54
CA GLY A 40 -12.47 -7.51 -16.45
C GLY A 40 -11.85 -6.14 -16.13
N CYS A 41 -10.64 -6.12 -15.55
CA CYS A 41 -9.89 -4.88 -15.33
C CYS A 41 -9.31 -4.36 -16.65
N PHE A 42 -9.82 -3.23 -17.14
CA PHE A 42 -9.36 -2.65 -18.41
C PHE A 42 -8.14 -1.74 -18.22
N PHE A 43 -6.95 -2.32 -18.14
CA PHE A 43 -5.70 -1.57 -18.05
C PHE A 43 -5.42 -0.71 -19.28
N ASP A 44 -4.62 0.34 -19.11
CA ASP A 44 -4.24 1.22 -20.20
C ASP A 44 -3.34 0.50 -21.22
N ARG A 45 -3.46 0.88 -22.48
CA ARG A 45 -2.83 0.20 -23.62
C ARG A 45 -1.87 1.10 -24.38
N ASN A 46 -0.81 0.48 -24.90
CA ASN A 46 0.03 1.06 -25.92
C ASN A 46 -0.72 1.13 -27.27
N PRO A 47 -0.25 1.93 -28.24
CA PRO A 47 -0.83 1.98 -29.58
C PRO A 47 -0.88 0.64 -30.32
N ASP A 48 0.01 -0.29 -29.97
CA ASP A 48 0.05 -1.66 -30.52
C ASP A 48 -0.92 -2.64 -29.83
N GLY A 49 -1.69 -2.16 -28.84
CA GLY A 49 -2.65 -2.95 -28.07
C GLY A 49 -2.06 -3.73 -26.91
N THR A 50 -0.75 -3.66 -26.65
CA THR A 50 -0.13 -4.28 -25.46
C THR A 50 -0.45 -3.50 -24.18
N ILE A 51 -0.39 -4.15 -23.02
CA ILE A 51 -0.61 -3.47 -21.72
C ILE A 51 0.50 -2.45 -21.51
N HIS A 52 0.10 -1.19 -21.29
CA HIS A 52 1.02 -0.10 -21.00
C HIS A 52 1.58 -0.24 -19.58
N GLN A 53 2.89 -0.10 -19.45
CA GLN A 53 3.63 -0.16 -18.18
C GLN A 53 4.34 1.19 -17.96
N LYS A 54 4.23 1.76 -16.76
CA LYS A 54 4.86 3.05 -16.42
C LYS A 54 6.09 2.89 -15.52
N PRO A 55 7.05 3.82 -15.59
CA PRO A 55 8.19 3.85 -14.66
C PRO A 55 7.71 4.06 -13.22
N PHE A 56 8.40 3.42 -12.27
CA PHE A 56 8.22 3.64 -10.85
C PHE A 56 9.56 3.58 -10.12
N ALA A 57 9.70 4.35 -9.03
CA ALA A 57 10.99 4.45 -8.35
C ALA A 57 11.45 3.11 -7.77
N GLY A 58 12.75 2.84 -7.90
CA GLY A 58 13.38 1.60 -7.42
C GLY A 58 13.21 0.39 -8.35
N GLN A 59 12.57 0.55 -9.51
CA GLN A 59 12.48 -0.48 -10.55
C GLN A 59 13.57 -0.25 -11.60
N SER A 60 14.25 -1.33 -12.04
CA SER A 60 15.27 -1.30 -13.09
C SER A 60 14.70 -1.17 -14.50
N PHE A 61 13.40 -1.40 -14.68
CA PHE A 61 12.68 -1.24 -15.94
C PHE A 61 11.19 -0.98 -15.67
N ASP A 62 10.49 -0.44 -16.67
CA ASP A 62 9.08 -0.08 -16.57
C ASP A 62 8.21 -1.33 -16.49
N ARG A 63 7.56 -1.55 -15.34
CA ARG A 63 6.71 -2.73 -15.12
C ARG A 63 5.43 -2.50 -14.34
N THR A 64 5.10 -1.25 -14.05
CA THR A 64 3.90 -0.93 -13.28
C THR A 64 2.70 -0.82 -14.21
N VAL A 65 1.85 -1.85 -14.19
CA VAL A 65 0.55 -1.87 -14.88
C VAL A 65 -0.43 -0.93 -14.19
N HIS A 66 -1.20 -0.17 -14.96
CA HIS A 66 -2.05 0.88 -14.39
C HIS A 66 -3.31 1.17 -15.21
N LYS A 67 -4.23 1.90 -14.58
CA LYS A 67 -5.42 2.50 -15.19
C LYS A 67 -5.50 3.97 -14.79
N GLY A 68 -4.82 4.84 -15.53
CA GLY A 68 -4.50 6.20 -15.08
C GLY A 68 -3.99 6.22 -13.63
N ASP A 69 -4.62 7.05 -12.79
CA ASP A 69 -4.32 7.15 -11.36
C ASP A 69 -5.27 6.34 -10.46
N LEU A 70 -6.15 5.51 -11.06
CA LEU A 70 -7.27 4.86 -10.37
C LEU A 70 -7.18 3.32 -10.39
N THR A 71 -5.99 2.76 -10.63
CA THR A 71 -5.76 1.31 -10.72
C THR A 71 -6.36 0.52 -9.54
N GLY A 72 -6.20 1.02 -8.31
CA GLY A 72 -6.74 0.34 -7.12
C GLY A 72 -8.27 0.30 -7.09
N ILE A 73 -8.92 1.38 -7.52
CA ILE A 73 -10.39 1.47 -7.58
C ILE A 73 -10.92 0.52 -8.65
N GLU A 74 -10.28 0.46 -9.82
CA GLU A 74 -10.67 -0.47 -10.88
C GLU A 74 -10.58 -1.93 -10.40
N ILE A 75 -9.45 -2.32 -9.78
CA ILE A 75 -9.25 -3.69 -9.29
C ILE A 75 -10.30 -4.04 -8.23
N ILE A 76 -10.50 -3.18 -7.23
CA ILE A 76 -11.48 -3.44 -6.16
C ILE A 76 -12.89 -3.53 -6.70
N ASN A 77 -13.32 -2.56 -7.53
CA ASN A 77 -14.68 -2.58 -8.09
C ASN A 77 -14.95 -3.87 -8.86
N ARG A 78 -14.02 -4.28 -9.73
CA ARG A 78 -14.16 -5.50 -10.53
C ARG A 78 -14.17 -6.76 -9.68
N LEU A 79 -13.26 -6.88 -8.71
CA LEU A 79 -13.24 -8.03 -7.82
C LEU A 79 -14.49 -8.10 -6.93
N SER A 80 -14.95 -6.96 -6.40
CA SER A 80 -16.18 -6.88 -5.62
C SER A 80 -17.42 -7.27 -6.42
N GLU A 81 -17.53 -6.84 -7.68
CA GLU A 81 -18.59 -7.26 -8.59
C GLU A 81 -18.58 -8.78 -8.81
N GLN A 82 -17.40 -9.38 -9.02
CA GLN A 82 -17.27 -10.84 -9.18
C GLN A 82 -17.68 -11.59 -7.92
N VAL A 83 -17.22 -11.15 -6.74
CA VAL A 83 -17.57 -11.77 -5.45
C VAL A 83 -19.07 -11.65 -5.18
N ALA A 84 -19.68 -10.51 -5.46
CA ALA A 84 -21.12 -10.30 -5.30
C ALA A 84 -21.96 -11.19 -6.23
N ALA A 85 -21.42 -11.62 -7.37
CA ALA A 85 -22.09 -12.52 -8.30
C ALA A 85 -21.96 -14.01 -7.94
N MET A 86 -21.12 -14.37 -6.96
CA MET A 86 -20.91 -15.77 -6.56
C MET A 86 -22.03 -16.26 -5.63
N GLU A 87 -22.77 -17.29 -6.05
CA GLU A 87 -23.88 -17.87 -5.26
C GLU A 87 -23.41 -18.58 -3.99
N ASN A 88 -22.15 -19.00 -3.92
CA ASN A 88 -21.56 -19.74 -2.81
C ASN A 88 -20.80 -18.84 -1.82
N VAL A 89 -20.92 -17.52 -1.93
CA VAL A 89 -20.28 -16.55 -1.02
C VAL A 89 -21.34 -15.80 -0.23
N THR A 90 -21.19 -15.75 1.08
CA THR A 90 -22.01 -14.89 1.96
C THR A 90 -21.21 -13.65 2.32
N ILE A 91 -21.72 -12.47 1.95
CA ILE A 91 -21.08 -11.18 2.23
C ILE A 91 -21.68 -10.59 3.52
N GLY A 92 -20.82 -10.34 4.50
CA GLY A 92 -21.18 -9.66 5.75
C GLY A 92 -20.68 -8.22 5.76
N GLU A 93 -21.52 -7.27 5.34
CA GLU A 93 -21.18 -5.84 5.44
C GLU A 93 -21.38 -5.33 6.86
N GLU A 94 -20.50 -4.40 7.30
CA GLU A 94 -20.54 -3.82 8.66
C GLU A 94 -20.48 -4.86 9.80
N ILE A 95 -19.86 -6.01 9.53
CA ILE A 95 -19.55 -7.04 10.52
C ILE A 95 -18.05 -7.00 10.80
N ARG A 96 -17.67 -6.80 12.06
CA ARG A 96 -16.26 -6.69 12.47
C ARG A 96 -15.82 -7.95 13.22
N ALA A 97 -14.69 -8.52 12.83
CA ALA A 97 -14.07 -9.60 13.60
C ALA A 97 -13.45 -9.04 14.90
N VAL A 98 -13.70 -9.72 16.01
CA VAL A 98 -13.26 -9.33 17.36
C VAL A 98 -12.14 -10.24 17.84
N ASP A 99 -12.30 -11.56 17.69
CA ASP A 99 -11.30 -12.53 18.11
C ASP A 99 -11.38 -13.84 17.33
N LEU A 100 -10.29 -14.60 17.34
CA LEU A 100 -10.21 -15.93 16.75
C LEU A 100 -10.70 -16.98 17.75
N LEU A 101 -11.39 -18.01 17.24
CA LEU A 101 -11.90 -19.11 18.05
C LEU A 101 -11.04 -20.35 17.84
N PHE A 102 -10.75 -21.06 18.92
CA PHE A 102 -10.00 -22.31 18.89
C PHE A 102 -10.92 -23.52 19.02
N ASP A 103 -10.44 -24.65 18.52
CA ASP A 103 -11.06 -25.94 18.73
C ASP A 103 -11.00 -26.36 20.21
N ARG A 104 -11.61 -27.50 20.54
CA ARG A 104 -11.64 -27.98 21.93
C ARG A 104 -10.26 -28.27 22.51
N SER A 105 -9.26 -28.56 21.67
CA SER A 105 -7.89 -28.79 22.12
C SER A 105 -7.14 -27.49 22.42
N GLY A 106 -7.62 -26.34 21.90
CA GLY A 106 -6.94 -25.05 22.01
C GLY A 106 -5.74 -24.91 21.07
N GLN A 107 -5.56 -25.82 20.11
CA GLN A 107 -4.38 -25.84 19.23
C GLN A 107 -4.67 -25.35 17.82
N LYS A 108 -5.93 -25.43 17.38
CA LYS A 108 -6.32 -25.11 16.00
C LYS A 108 -7.35 -23.98 15.97
N VAL A 109 -7.14 -23.00 15.11
CA VAL A 109 -8.16 -21.98 14.80
C VAL A 109 -9.32 -22.63 14.06
N SER A 110 -10.53 -22.46 14.59
CA SER A 110 -11.76 -23.11 14.14
C SER A 110 -12.91 -22.14 13.85
N GLY A 111 -12.61 -20.84 13.81
CA GLY A 111 -13.62 -19.81 13.56
C GLY A 111 -13.21 -18.43 14.06
N ALA A 112 -14.19 -17.54 14.12
CA ALA A 112 -14.04 -16.20 14.65
C ALA A 112 -15.32 -15.75 15.38
N LEU A 113 -15.13 -14.91 16.41
CA LEU A 113 -16.17 -14.12 17.02
C LEU A 113 -16.27 -12.79 16.28
N LEU A 114 -17.45 -12.47 15.78
CA LEU A 114 -17.75 -11.25 15.06
C LEU A 114 -18.77 -10.41 15.83
N ILE A 115 -18.86 -9.14 15.51
CA ILE A 115 -19.92 -8.23 15.99
C ILE A 115 -20.58 -7.55 14.79
N ASP A 116 -21.91 -7.59 14.75
CA ASP A 116 -22.72 -6.76 13.86
C ASP A 116 -22.73 -5.33 14.43
N ILE A 117 -22.11 -4.39 13.71
CA ILE A 117 -21.95 -3.01 14.18
C ILE A 117 -23.30 -2.26 14.21
N ARG A 118 -24.26 -2.63 13.35
CA ARG A 118 -25.58 -1.99 13.29
C ARG A 118 -26.45 -2.37 14.49
N HIS A 119 -26.43 -3.65 14.84
CA HIS A 119 -27.34 -4.20 15.86
C HIS A 119 -26.66 -4.43 17.21
N GLY A 120 -25.32 -4.44 17.26
CA GLY A 120 -24.55 -4.73 18.48
C GLY A 120 -24.60 -6.20 18.89
N GLU A 121 -24.96 -7.11 17.98
CA GLU A 121 -25.09 -8.54 18.24
C GLU A 121 -23.79 -9.29 17.93
N PHE A 122 -23.45 -10.27 18.78
CA PHE A 122 -22.31 -11.14 18.54
C PHE A 122 -22.69 -12.31 17.64
N ILE A 123 -21.84 -12.59 16.65
CA ILE A 123 -22.01 -13.69 15.70
C ILE A 123 -20.82 -14.64 15.85
N VAL A 124 -21.10 -15.92 16.03
CA VAL A 124 -20.07 -16.97 16.05
C VAL A 124 -20.05 -17.65 14.70
N VAL A 125 -18.91 -17.58 14.01
CA VAL A 125 -18.69 -18.29 12.75
C VAL A 125 -17.71 -19.43 12.99
N GLN A 126 -18.14 -20.65 12.72
CA GLN A 126 -17.28 -21.84 12.73
C GLN A 126 -16.79 -22.13 11.31
N ALA A 127 -15.48 -22.33 11.16
CA ALA A 127 -14.85 -22.57 9.88
C ALA A 127 -13.68 -23.56 10.03
N ARG A 128 -13.39 -24.29 8.95
CA ARG A 128 -12.23 -25.21 8.90
C ARG A 128 -10.91 -24.47 8.69
N ALA A 129 -10.98 -23.27 8.12
CA ALA A 129 -9.88 -22.33 7.93
C ALA A 129 -10.39 -20.90 8.03
N VAL A 130 -9.54 -20.00 8.51
CA VAL A 130 -9.77 -18.56 8.61
C VAL A 130 -8.65 -17.84 7.87
N LEU A 131 -9.01 -16.93 6.96
CA LEU A 131 -8.08 -16.03 6.28
C LEU A 131 -8.24 -14.62 6.87
N LEU A 132 -7.13 -13.96 7.19
CA LEU A 132 -7.08 -12.56 7.64
C LEU A 132 -6.54 -11.64 6.54
N PRO A 133 -7.40 -11.01 5.71
CA PRO A 133 -7.00 -9.98 4.75
C PRO A 133 -7.57 -8.60 5.17
N THR A 134 -7.40 -8.22 6.43
CA THR A 134 -7.98 -6.99 7.03
C THR A 134 -7.26 -5.70 6.67
N GLY A 135 -6.04 -5.79 6.14
CA GLY A 135 -5.14 -4.70 5.86
C GLY A 135 -4.43 -4.15 7.10
N GLY A 136 -3.10 -4.06 7.04
CA GLY A 136 -2.31 -3.25 7.96
C GLY A 136 -2.44 -1.76 7.65
N GLY A 137 -2.26 -0.90 8.65
CA GLY A 137 -2.26 0.55 8.47
C GLY A 137 -1.61 1.23 9.65
N PRO A 138 -0.55 2.04 9.46
CA PRO A 138 0.10 2.75 10.55
C PRO A 138 -0.74 3.96 11.04
N THR A 139 -1.98 3.72 11.42
CA THR A 139 -2.94 4.73 11.94
C THR A 139 -2.60 5.18 13.36
N MET A 140 -1.68 4.49 14.05
CA MET A 140 -1.10 4.96 15.32
C MET A 140 -0.19 6.19 15.16
N TYR A 141 0.21 6.55 13.94
CA TYR A 141 1.03 7.73 13.68
C TYR A 141 0.18 8.99 13.51
N LYS A 142 0.70 10.12 14.01
CA LYS A 142 0.03 11.42 13.96
C LYS A 142 -0.39 11.83 12.54
N ILE A 143 0.46 11.54 11.54
CA ILE A 143 0.18 11.82 10.13
C ILE A 143 0.27 10.49 9.40
N THR A 144 -0.86 10.08 8.85
CA THR A 144 -1.03 8.76 8.24
C THR A 144 -1.81 8.88 6.93
N ALA A 145 -1.44 8.09 5.93
CA ALA A 145 -2.06 8.06 4.61
C ALA A 145 -3.22 7.07 4.44
N PRO A 146 -3.22 5.89 5.10
CA PRO A 146 -4.35 4.96 5.03
C PRO A 146 -5.65 5.58 5.55
N CYS A 147 -6.78 4.99 5.12
CA CYS A 147 -8.07 5.24 5.77
C CYS A 147 -7.97 4.93 7.26
N GLN A 148 -8.73 5.67 8.08
CA GLN A 148 -8.79 5.48 9.53
C GLN A 148 -9.32 4.11 9.94
N ASP A 149 -10.05 3.42 9.05
CA ASP A 149 -10.53 2.05 9.29
C ASP A 149 -9.41 1.01 9.28
N LYS A 150 -8.21 1.36 8.80
CA LYS A 150 -7.04 0.46 8.76
C LYS A 150 -6.32 0.46 10.11
N THR A 151 -6.95 -0.17 11.11
CA THR A 151 -6.51 -0.18 12.52
C THR A 151 -5.67 -1.40 12.92
N CYS A 152 -5.17 -2.18 11.95
CA CYS A 152 -4.38 -3.40 12.20
C CYS A 152 -5.13 -4.48 13.01
N ASP A 153 -6.45 -4.60 12.83
CA ASP A 153 -7.27 -5.54 13.61
C ASP A 153 -6.87 -7.01 13.41
N GLY A 154 -6.62 -7.43 12.16
CA GLY A 154 -6.19 -8.80 11.87
C GLY A 154 -4.82 -9.10 12.47
N ILE A 155 -3.88 -8.17 12.36
CA ILE A 155 -2.57 -8.28 13.02
C ILE A 155 -2.74 -8.44 14.54
N ALA A 156 -3.60 -7.62 15.15
CA ALA A 156 -3.86 -7.69 16.59
C ALA A 156 -4.57 -8.97 17.02
N MET A 157 -5.54 -9.48 16.23
CA MET A 157 -6.20 -10.77 16.47
C MET A 157 -5.20 -11.92 16.37
N GLY A 158 -4.37 -11.94 15.32
CA GLY A 158 -3.31 -12.93 15.15
C GLY A 158 -2.35 -12.96 16.33
N PHE A 159 -1.90 -11.79 16.79
CA PHE A 159 -1.05 -11.66 17.97
C PHE A 159 -1.70 -12.20 19.24
N ARG A 160 -2.97 -11.84 19.50
CA ARG A 160 -3.71 -12.36 20.68
C ARG A 160 -3.89 -13.87 20.63
N ALA A 161 -4.09 -14.43 19.43
CA ALA A 161 -4.18 -15.87 19.21
C ALA A 161 -2.82 -16.60 19.36
N GLY A 162 -1.71 -15.86 19.47
CA GLY A 162 -0.37 -16.43 19.61
C GLY A 162 0.37 -16.68 18.30
N ALA A 163 -0.11 -16.12 17.17
CA ALA A 163 0.61 -16.19 15.90
C ALA A 163 1.90 -15.38 15.97
N THR A 164 2.95 -15.85 15.30
CA THR A 164 4.22 -15.10 15.25
C THR A 164 4.07 -13.84 14.40
N LEU A 165 4.39 -12.69 14.99
CA LEU A 165 4.61 -11.45 14.24
C LEU A 165 6.06 -11.33 13.77
N MET A 166 6.26 -10.63 12.65
CA MET A 166 7.56 -10.38 12.05
C MET A 166 7.63 -8.93 11.56
N ASP A 167 8.79 -8.29 11.74
CA ASP A 167 9.16 -6.98 11.20
C ASP A 167 8.18 -5.84 11.53
N MET A 168 7.51 -5.89 12.68
CA MET A 168 6.49 -4.88 13.09
C MET A 168 7.06 -3.46 13.20
N GLU A 169 8.36 -3.32 13.40
CA GLU A 169 9.10 -2.06 13.37
C GLU A 169 9.27 -1.47 11.96
N MET A 170 9.08 -2.28 10.91
CA MET A 170 9.24 -1.88 9.53
C MET A 170 7.95 -1.21 9.03
N VAL A 171 7.90 0.11 9.19
CA VAL A 171 6.82 0.99 8.69
C VAL A 171 7.33 1.88 7.58
N GLN A 172 6.68 1.85 6.41
CA GLN A 172 7.05 2.72 5.30
C GLN A 172 6.39 4.08 5.41
N PHE A 173 7.20 5.11 5.25
CA PHE A 173 6.76 6.49 5.09
C PHE A 173 6.75 6.86 3.61
N HIS A 174 5.64 7.43 3.15
CA HIS A 174 5.56 8.05 1.83
C HIS A 174 6.09 9.49 1.93
N PRO A 175 6.98 9.92 1.01
CA PRO A 175 7.66 11.22 1.15
C PRO A 175 6.76 12.44 0.97
N THR A 176 5.68 12.27 0.21
CA THR A 176 4.81 13.36 -0.27
C THR A 176 3.38 13.22 0.22
N GLY A 177 3.18 13.09 1.55
CA GLY A 177 1.86 13.16 2.16
C GLY A 177 1.44 14.62 2.35
N LEU A 178 0.30 15.01 1.81
CA LEU A 178 -0.21 16.40 1.83
C LEU A 178 -0.47 16.88 3.26
N LEU A 179 0.04 18.05 3.64
CA LEU A 179 -0.30 18.69 4.91
C LEU A 179 -1.44 19.69 4.70
N ALA A 180 -2.64 19.31 5.17
CA ALA A 180 -3.86 20.10 5.01
C ALA A 180 -4.45 20.52 6.37
N GLY A 181 -3.59 20.95 7.30
CA GLY A 181 -4.00 21.36 8.65
C GLY A 181 -4.77 20.25 9.38
N ASN A 182 -5.95 20.59 9.92
CA ASN A 182 -6.84 19.67 10.64
C ASN A 182 -7.80 18.89 9.71
N SER A 183 -7.64 18.98 8.39
CA SER A 183 -8.49 18.23 7.46
C SER A 183 -8.25 16.74 7.58
N MET A 184 -9.32 15.94 7.45
CA MET A 184 -9.24 14.48 7.42
C MET A 184 -8.41 13.94 6.24
N ILE A 185 -8.18 14.76 5.21
CA ILE A 185 -7.31 14.36 4.08
C ILE A 185 -5.82 14.69 4.32
N SER A 186 -5.46 15.28 5.46
CA SER A 186 -4.06 15.48 5.83
C SER A 186 -3.38 14.13 5.94
N GLY A 187 -2.24 13.97 5.26
CA GLY A 187 -1.57 12.68 5.05
C GLY A 187 -1.89 12.00 3.71
N THR A 188 -2.89 12.48 2.95
CA THR A 188 -3.20 11.95 1.62
C THR A 188 -1.98 12.00 0.73
N VAL A 189 -1.68 10.88 0.08
CA VAL A 189 -0.50 10.73 -0.75
C VAL A 189 -0.68 11.47 -2.08
N LEU A 190 0.30 12.33 -2.40
CA LEU A 190 0.56 12.80 -3.74
C LEU A 190 1.49 11.80 -4.43
N GLU A 191 1.02 11.19 -5.53
CA GLU A 191 1.67 10.04 -6.15
C GLU A 191 3.12 10.32 -6.54
N GLU A 192 3.95 9.28 -6.42
CA GLU A 192 5.32 9.23 -6.91
C GLU A 192 5.48 9.57 -8.41
N GLY A 193 4.46 9.32 -9.22
CA GLY A 193 4.43 9.72 -10.63
C GLY A 193 4.69 11.22 -10.83
N LEU A 194 4.25 12.08 -9.90
CA LEU A 194 4.45 13.53 -9.97
C LEU A 194 5.94 13.91 -9.84
N ARG A 195 6.68 13.26 -8.92
CA ARG A 195 8.14 13.39 -8.82
C ARG A 195 8.83 12.80 -10.05
N GLY A 196 8.36 11.65 -10.52
CA GLY A 196 8.86 11.02 -11.75
C GLY A 196 8.74 11.93 -12.98
N ALA A 197 7.66 12.70 -13.06
CA ALA A 197 7.39 13.68 -14.12
C ALA A 197 8.23 14.96 -14.01
N GLY A 198 8.89 15.21 -12.88
CA GLY A 198 9.83 16.32 -12.72
C GLY A 198 9.53 17.27 -11.55
N ALA A 199 8.49 17.03 -10.75
CA ALA A 199 8.20 17.89 -9.61
C ALA A 199 9.37 17.95 -8.62
N TYR A 200 9.65 19.15 -8.10
CA TYR A 200 10.78 19.40 -7.21
C TYR A 200 10.38 19.37 -5.75
N LEU A 201 11.33 18.96 -4.91
CA LEU A 201 11.22 19.10 -3.46
C LEU A 201 12.05 20.30 -2.99
N ILE A 202 11.36 21.26 -2.39
CA ILE A 202 11.89 22.56 -1.99
C ILE A 202 11.74 22.72 -0.47
N ASN A 203 12.78 23.19 0.21
CA ASN A 203 12.73 23.42 1.65
C ASN A 203 12.11 24.79 1.98
N GLY A 204 11.90 25.09 3.26
CA GLY A 204 11.36 26.36 3.75
C GLY A 204 12.20 27.60 3.43
N LYS A 205 13.44 27.41 2.93
CA LYS A 205 14.30 28.50 2.45
C LYS A 205 14.21 28.72 0.93
N GLY A 206 13.39 27.94 0.23
CA GLY A 206 13.28 28.00 -1.23
C GLY A 206 14.37 27.22 -1.98
N GLU A 207 15.14 26.36 -1.29
CA GLU A 207 16.20 25.57 -1.93
C GLU A 207 15.67 24.20 -2.37
N ARG A 208 15.92 23.81 -3.62
CA ARG A 208 15.79 22.41 -4.06
C ARG A 208 16.85 21.58 -3.37
N TYR A 209 16.50 20.64 -2.49
CA TYR A 209 17.47 20.04 -1.57
C TYR A 209 17.91 18.61 -1.91
N MET A 210 17.15 17.87 -2.72
CA MET A 210 17.38 16.43 -2.94
C MET A 210 18.76 16.10 -3.53
N HIS A 211 19.33 17.01 -4.33
CA HIS A 211 20.68 16.88 -4.90
C HIS A 211 21.78 16.75 -3.83
N ARG A 212 21.54 17.20 -2.58
CA ARG A 212 22.49 17.05 -1.46
C ARG A 212 22.50 15.64 -0.87
N TYR A 213 21.45 14.87 -1.08
CA TYR A 213 21.21 13.60 -0.39
C TYR A 213 21.38 12.38 -1.31
N ASP A 214 20.98 12.47 -2.58
CA ASP A 214 21.09 11.37 -3.55
C ASP A 214 21.25 11.90 -4.97
N GLN A 215 22.09 11.25 -5.77
CA GLN A 215 22.34 11.61 -7.18
C GLN A 215 21.10 11.46 -8.07
N ARG A 216 20.14 10.60 -7.67
CA ARG A 216 18.86 10.41 -8.36
C ARG A 216 17.82 11.49 -8.01
N GLU A 217 18.15 12.39 -7.08
CA GLU A 217 17.30 13.50 -6.64
C GLU A 217 15.89 13.01 -6.26
N GLU A 218 14.81 13.63 -6.76
CA GLU A 218 13.42 13.27 -6.45
C GLU A 218 12.99 11.89 -6.96
N ARG A 219 13.82 11.24 -7.80
CA ARG A 219 13.61 9.85 -8.27
C ARG A 219 14.29 8.81 -7.39
N ALA A 220 14.93 9.22 -6.28
CA ALA A 220 15.42 8.29 -5.28
C ALA A 220 14.28 7.48 -4.63
N THR A 221 14.64 6.40 -3.92
CA THR A 221 13.67 5.52 -3.24
C THR A 221 12.94 6.25 -2.11
N ARG A 222 11.72 5.80 -1.80
CA ARG A 222 10.83 6.44 -0.82
C ARG A 222 11.47 6.68 0.54
N ASP A 223 12.26 5.73 1.01
CA ASP A 223 12.99 5.81 2.28
C ASP A 223 14.04 6.93 2.25
N VAL A 224 14.80 7.07 1.15
CA VAL A 224 15.79 8.14 0.97
C VAL A 224 15.12 9.50 0.93
N VAL A 225 14.08 9.66 0.10
CA VAL A 225 13.37 10.94 -0.03
C VAL A 225 12.71 11.32 1.29
N SER A 226 12.05 10.37 1.98
CA SER A 226 11.39 10.62 3.26
C SER A 226 12.37 11.03 4.35
N ARG A 227 13.51 10.32 4.47
CA ARG A 227 14.57 10.71 5.41
C ARG A 227 15.13 12.10 5.08
N SER A 228 15.35 12.39 3.80
CA SER A 228 15.89 13.69 3.37
C SER A 228 14.94 14.84 3.74
N SER A 229 13.65 14.71 3.45
CA SER A 229 12.63 15.69 3.85
C SER A 229 12.56 15.87 5.36
N PHE A 230 12.59 14.77 6.13
CA PHE A 230 12.60 14.81 7.59
C PHE A 230 13.85 15.55 8.14
N LEU A 231 15.02 15.28 7.58
CA LEU A 231 16.26 15.96 7.97
C LEU A 231 16.23 17.46 7.67
N GLU A 232 15.63 17.89 6.57
CA GLU A 232 15.41 19.32 6.29
C GLU A 232 14.51 19.97 7.34
N ILE A 233 13.39 19.33 7.68
CA ILE A 233 12.45 19.80 8.70
C ILE A 233 13.15 19.93 10.06
N MET A 234 13.82 18.86 10.50
CA MET A 234 14.51 18.82 11.80
C MET A 234 15.69 19.79 11.89
N ALA A 235 16.33 20.12 10.77
CA ALA A 235 17.40 21.11 10.72
C ALA A 235 16.90 22.56 10.63
N GLY A 236 15.61 22.80 10.90
CA GLY A 236 15.00 24.14 10.89
C GLY A 236 14.83 24.73 9.49
N ARG A 237 14.84 23.89 8.45
CA ARG A 237 14.60 24.28 7.06
C ARG A 237 13.24 23.78 6.56
N GLY A 238 12.33 23.39 7.45
CA GLY A 238 10.95 23.06 7.09
C GLY A 238 10.12 24.31 6.76
N SER A 239 8.95 24.09 6.15
CA SER A 239 7.90 25.10 6.01
C SER A 239 7.33 25.47 7.38
N PRO A 240 6.65 26.63 7.53
CA PRO A 240 5.98 27.02 8.76
C PRO A 240 4.97 25.99 9.29
N GLU A 241 4.37 25.21 8.39
CA GLU A 241 3.38 24.17 8.69
C GLU A 241 4.01 22.83 9.12
N GLY A 242 5.34 22.75 9.18
CA GLY A 242 6.07 21.57 9.62
C GLY A 242 6.35 20.53 8.52
N GLY A 243 6.36 20.95 7.25
CA GLY A 243 6.64 20.10 6.10
C GLY A 243 7.78 20.63 5.22
N VAL A 244 7.77 20.19 3.96
CA VAL A 244 8.55 20.73 2.84
C VAL A 244 7.58 21.03 1.70
N TYR A 245 8.02 21.74 0.67
CA TYR A 245 7.19 22.03 -0.49
C TYR A 245 7.42 21.04 -1.61
N LEU A 246 6.35 20.58 -2.24
CA LEU A 246 6.35 19.87 -3.52
C LEU A 246 5.87 20.83 -4.60
N ASP A 247 6.72 21.12 -5.59
CA ASP A 247 6.43 22.08 -6.65
C ASP A 247 6.40 21.41 -8.03
N ALA A 248 5.21 21.41 -8.63
CA ALA A 248 4.95 20.94 -9.98
C ALA A 248 4.59 22.07 -10.96
N SER A 249 4.60 23.33 -10.51
CA SER A 249 4.10 24.46 -11.29
C SER A 249 4.85 24.68 -12.61
N HIS A 250 6.16 24.40 -12.61
CA HIS A 250 7.01 24.49 -13.79
C HIS A 250 6.68 23.46 -14.89
N LEU A 251 5.93 22.40 -14.58
CA LEU A 251 5.47 21.41 -15.56
C LEU A 251 4.33 21.95 -16.43
N GLY A 252 3.68 23.04 -16.00
CA GLY A 252 2.58 23.69 -16.69
C GLY A 252 1.21 23.12 -16.32
N GLU A 253 0.23 24.00 -16.17
CA GLU A 253 -1.12 23.65 -15.72
C GLU A 253 -1.79 22.57 -16.56
N GLU A 254 -1.73 22.71 -17.89
CA GLU A 254 -2.34 21.76 -18.82
C GLU A 254 -1.77 20.35 -18.64
N PHE A 255 -0.45 20.23 -18.45
CA PHE A 255 0.20 18.94 -18.23
C PHE A 255 -0.22 18.32 -16.90
N VAL A 256 -0.20 19.10 -15.81
CA VAL A 256 -0.56 18.61 -14.47
C VAL A 256 -2.03 18.22 -14.42
N MET A 257 -2.93 19.02 -14.99
CA MET A 257 -4.37 18.75 -15.01
C MET A 257 -4.74 17.59 -15.94
N LYS A 258 -3.97 17.34 -17.00
CA LYS A 258 -4.18 16.19 -17.89
C LYS A 258 -3.74 14.88 -17.25
N ASN A 259 -2.55 14.87 -16.63
CA ASN A 259 -1.92 13.64 -16.16
C ASN A 259 -2.18 13.32 -14.69
N PHE A 260 -2.48 14.33 -13.86
CA PHE A 260 -2.64 14.19 -12.40
C PHE A 260 -3.94 14.84 -11.90
N ARG A 261 -5.00 14.83 -12.73
CA ARG A 261 -6.28 15.49 -12.45
C ARG A 261 -6.84 15.17 -11.05
N GLY A 262 -6.83 13.89 -10.69
CA GLY A 262 -7.38 13.44 -9.40
C GLY A 262 -6.60 14.02 -8.21
N MET A 263 -5.29 14.16 -8.33
CA MET A 263 -4.46 14.80 -7.30
C MET A 263 -4.72 16.30 -7.22
N SER A 264 -4.81 16.99 -8.35
CA SER A 264 -5.09 18.42 -8.39
C SER A 264 -6.46 18.76 -7.79
N LEU A 265 -7.50 17.97 -8.09
CA LEU A 265 -8.83 18.15 -7.51
C LEU A 265 -8.80 17.97 -5.98
N ARG A 266 -8.15 16.92 -5.47
CA ARG A 266 -8.00 16.71 -4.02
C ARG A 266 -7.22 17.83 -3.33
N CYS A 267 -6.21 18.40 -3.99
CA CYS A 267 -5.50 19.57 -3.46
C CYS A 267 -6.41 20.79 -3.39
N SER A 268 -7.23 21.01 -4.43
CA SER A 268 -8.19 22.12 -4.50
C SER A 268 -9.24 22.06 -3.38
N ASP A 269 -9.70 20.85 -3.02
CA ASP A 269 -10.67 20.64 -1.93
C ASP A 269 -10.18 21.17 -0.55
N VAL A 270 -8.87 21.38 -0.40
CA VAL A 270 -8.25 21.95 0.81
C VAL A 270 -7.51 23.26 0.54
N GLY A 271 -7.82 23.92 -0.58
CA GLY A 271 -7.33 25.25 -0.90
C GLY A 271 -5.92 25.31 -1.51
N TYR A 272 -5.37 24.17 -1.95
CA TYR A 272 -4.10 24.14 -2.68
C TYR A 272 -4.33 24.11 -4.20
N ASP A 273 -3.53 24.88 -4.93
CA ASP A 273 -3.52 24.90 -6.39
C ASP A 273 -2.24 24.21 -6.91
N LEU A 274 -2.23 22.87 -6.88
CA LEU A 274 -1.07 22.04 -7.26
C LEU A 274 -0.49 22.37 -8.66
N PRO A 275 -1.30 22.64 -9.70
CA PRO A 275 -0.79 23.03 -11.02
C PRO A 275 -0.03 24.36 -11.07
N ASN A 276 -0.31 25.30 -10.15
CA ASN A 276 0.21 26.67 -10.25
C ASN A 276 1.08 27.09 -9.06
N ALA A 277 1.04 26.37 -7.94
CA ALA A 277 1.75 26.72 -6.73
C ALA A 277 2.31 25.48 -6.00
N PRO A 278 3.43 25.64 -5.26
CA PRO A 278 3.93 24.58 -4.40
C PRO A 278 2.91 24.22 -3.30
N VAL A 279 2.83 22.92 -2.99
CA VAL A 279 1.97 22.41 -1.91
C VAL A 279 2.82 21.87 -0.77
N VAL A 280 2.33 22.00 0.46
CA VAL A 280 3.07 21.52 1.63
C VAL A 280 2.87 20.01 1.79
N VAL A 281 3.98 19.29 1.88
CA VAL A 281 4.01 17.83 2.09
C VAL A 281 4.95 17.46 3.23
N SER A 282 4.72 16.30 3.83
CA SER A 282 5.60 15.71 4.84
C SER A 282 5.72 14.21 4.60
N PRO A 283 6.82 13.58 5.04
CA PRO A 283 6.85 12.14 5.26
C PRO A 283 5.65 11.71 6.12
N THR A 284 4.87 10.77 5.59
CA THR A 284 3.61 10.30 6.19
C THR A 284 3.61 8.79 6.26
N ALA A 285 3.19 8.23 7.41
CA ALA A 285 3.12 6.78 7.56
C ALA A 285 2.10 6.19 6.57
N HIS A 286 2.50 5.17 5.81
CA HIS A 286 1.77 4.77 4.62
C HIS A 286 1.47 3.28 4.52
N PHE A 287 2.42 2.42 4.90
CA PHE A 287 2.28 0.98 4.70
C PHE A 287 3.01 0.21 5.81
N MET A 288 2.39 -0.87 6.31
CA MET A 288 3.01 -1.81 7.24
C MET A 288 3.74 -2.91 6.46
N MET A 289 5.07 -3.00 6.56
CA MET A 289 5.79 -4.16 6.00
C MET A 289 5.75 -5.35 6.96
N GLY A 290 5.71 -5.07 8.27
CA GLY A 290 5.50 -6.08 9.29
C GLY A 290 4.05 -6.56 9.37
N GLY A 291 3.88 -7.75 9.94
CA GLY A 291 2.61 -8.44 10.04
C GLY A 291 2.79 -9.84 10.63
N LEU A 292 1.84 -10.73 10.37
CA LEU A 292 1.98 -12.15 10.72
C LEU A 292 2.99 -12.82 9.78
N ARG A 293 3.84 -13.68 10.35
CA ARG A 293 4.73 -14.54 9.57
C ARG A 293 3.91 -15.57 8.81
N ILE A 294 4.23 -15.76 7.53
CA ILE A 294 3.64 -16.80 6.70
C ILE A 294 4.67 -17.64 5.96
N ASP A 295 4.26 -18.85 5.56
CA ASP A 295 4.93 -19.60 4.49
C ASP A 295 4.43 -19.17 3.10
N THR A 296 4.97 -19.82 2.06
CA THR A 296 4.60 -19.54 0.66
C THR A 296 3.14 -19.82 0.34
N ASP A 297 2.40 -20.58 1.15
CA ASP A 297 0.98 -20.90 0.98
C ASP A 297 0.07 -20.07 1.91
N CYS A 298 0.57 -18.92 2.40
CA CYS A 298 -0.13 -18.03 3.33
C CYS A 298 -0.45 -18.63 4.70
N ARG A 299 0.15 -19.77 5.08
CA ARG A 299 -0.10 -20.37 6.38
C ARG A 299 0.69 -19.65 7.45
N THR A 300 0.03 -19.36 8.56
CA THR A 300 0.70 -18.93 9.79
C THR A 300 1.25 -20.13 10.56
N ASP A 301 1.88 -19.90 11.70
CA ASP A 301 2.27 -20.95 12.64
C ASP A 301 1.10 -21.55 13.44
N LEU A 302 -0.10 -20.97 13.33
CA LEU A 302 -1.31 -21.51 13.91
C LEU A 302 -2.08 -22.35 12.88
N GLU A 303 -2.38 -23.59 13.21
CA GLU A 303 -3.15 -24.46 12.33
C GLU A 303 -4.55 -23.86 12.08
N GLY A 304 -4.97 -23.83 10.82
CA GLY A 304 -6.27 -23.29 10.40
C GLY A 304 -6.30 -21.77 10.22
N LEU A 305 -5.20 -21.06 10.48
CA LEU A 305 -5.09 -19.62 10.26
C LEU A 305 -4.16 -19.28 9.10
N PHE A 306 -4.67 -18.44 8.21
CA PHE A 306 -3.98 -17.90 7.04
C PHE A 306 -4.04 -16.38 7.07
N THR A 307 -3.09 -15.72 6.42
CA THR A 307 -3.11 -14.27 6.23
C THR A 307 -2.58 -13.91 4.85
N ALA A 308 -2.99 -12.78 4.31
CA ALA A 308 -2.50 -12.29 3.02
C ALA A 308 -2.55 -10.76 2.96
N GLY A 309 -1.86 -10.18 1.98
CA GLY A 309 -1.83 -8.73 1.81
C GLY A 309 -1.04 -8.02 2.91
N GLU A 310 -1.52 -6.85 3.34
CA GLU A 310 -0.79 -5.98 4.27
C GLU A 310 -0.83 -6.48 5.73
N ASP A 311 -1.54 -7.57 6.03
CA ASP A 311 -1.44 -8.26 7.32
C ASP A 311 -0.29 -9.27 7.37
N ALA A 312 0.34 -9.58 6.24
CA ALA A 312 1.41 -10.56 6.11
C ALA A 312 2.79 -9.91 6.01
N ALA A 313 3.77 -10.50 6.70
CA ALA A 313 5.16 -10.07 6.70
C ALA A 313 6.04 -10.84 5.68
N GLY A 314 7.33 -10.46 5.59
CA GLY A 314 8.37 -11.22 4.91
C GLY A 314 8.61 -10.84 3.44
N VAL A 315 7.56 -10.59 2.65
CA VAL A 315 7.70 -10.30 1.21
C VAL A 315 8.50 -9.02 0.94
N HIS A 316 8.30 -7.99 1.77
CA HIS A 316 8.78 -6.63 1.48
C HIS A 316 10.09 -6.25 2.18
N GLY A 317 10.52 -7.03 3.19
CA GLY A 317 11.68 -6.70 4.01
C GLY A 317 11.57 -5.31 4.62
N ALA A 318 12.68 -4.58 4.67
CA ALA A 318 12.74 -3.28 5.34
C ALA A 318 12.13 -2.11 4.54
N ASN A 319 11.84 -2.29 3.25
CA ASN A 319 11.28 -1.23 2.41
C ASN A 319 10.61 -1.79 1.14
N ARG A 320 9.31 -1.53 1.04
CA ARG A 320 8.48 -1.95 -0.10
C ARG A 320 8.71 -1.06 -1.33
N LEU A 321 8.85 -1.66 -2.51
CA LEU A 321 8.83 -0.91 -3.77
C LEU A 321 7.41 -0.44 -4.15
N GLY A 322 7.32 0.74 -4.78
CA GLY A 322 6.07 1.23 -5.35
C GLY A 322 5.51 0.28 -6.41
N GLY A 323 4.18 0.17 -6.49
CA GLY A 323 3.49 -0.77 -7.38
C GLY A 323 3.37 -2.21 -6.88
N MET A 324 4.03 -2.59 -5.78
CA MET A 324 4.07 -4.00 -5.32
C MET A 324 2.99 -4.41 -4.32
N ALA A 325 2.28 -3.47 -3.69
CA ALA A 325 1.31 -3.79 -2.62
C ALA A 325 0.15 -4.67 -3.11
N TRP A 326 -0.34 -4.44 -4.33
CA TRP A 326 -1.40 -5.24 -4.94
C TRP A 326 -0.95 -6.64 -5.31
N LEU A 327 0.31 -6.80 -5.72
CA LEU A 327 0.85 -8.11 -6.08
C LEU A 327 0.93 -9.04 -4.86
N ASN A 328 1.29 -8.51 -3.69
CA ASN A 328 1.27 -9.30 -2.45
C ASN A 328 -0.15 -9.84 -2.14
N GLN A 329 -1.17 -9.00 -2.29
CA GLN A 329 -2.57 -9.40 -2.06
C GLN A 329 -3.06 -10.45 -3.05
N LEU A 330 -2.63 -10.38 -4.31
CA LEU A 330 -3.12 -11.22 -5.39
C LEU A 330 -2.33 -12.51 -5.61
N CYS A 331 -1.02 -12.49 -5.37
CA CYS A 331 -0.12 -13.62 -5.66
C CYS A 331 -0.02 -14.61 -4.50
N LEU A 332 -0.43 -14.23 -3.29
CA LEU A 332 -0.34 -15.14 -2.14
C LEU A 332 -1.72 -15.70 -1.73
N ALA A 333 -2.83 -15.11 -2.17
CA ALA A 333 -4.18 -15.48 -1.73
C ALA A 333 -4.78 -16.76 -2.35
N GLU A 334 -4.05 -17.53 -3.16
CA GLU A 334 -4.49 -18.87 -3.54
C GLU A 334 -4.28 -19.84 -2.36
N LEU A 335 -5.30 -19.92 -1.50
CA LEU A 335 -5.34 -20.95 -0.48
C LEU A 335 -5.32 -22.33 -1.17
N PRO A 336 -4.44 -23.26 -0.74
CA PRO A 336 -4.46 -24.61 -1.27
C PRO A 336 -5.86 -25.19 -1.07
N VAL A 337 -6.47 -25.68 -2.16
CA VAL A 337 -7.78 -26.33 -2.15
C VAL A 337 -7.73 -27.46 -1.11
N MET A 338 -8.47 -27.30 -0.01
CA MET A 338 -8.62 -28.30 1.05
C MET A 338 -9.70 -29.31 0.74
#